data_AF-A0A318HV85-F1
#
_entry.id   AF-A0A318HV85-F1
#
_cell.length_a   1.000
_cell.length_b   1.000
_cell.length_c   1.000
_cell.angle_alpha   90.00
_cell.angle_beta   90.00
_cell.angle_gamma   90.00
#
_symmetry.space_group_name_H-M   'P 1'
#
loop_
_entity.id
_entity.type
_entity.pdbx_description
1 polymer ?
#
loop_
_entity_poly.entity_id
_entity_poly.type
_entity_poly.pdbx_seq_one_letter_code
_entity_poly.pdbx_strand_id
1 'polypeptide(L)' 'MTVREAFAQEQSLLLALPDNPFPVEEHVAVKVGKTPYVRFDLNDYTVPHTHVRRTL' A
#
# COMPACT_ATOMS: atom_id res chain seq x y z
N MET A 1 23.23 -5.17 11.50
CA MET A 1 22.75 -4.69 10.19
C MET A 1 21.25 -4.47 10.26
N THR A 2 20.79 -3.25 10.07
CA THR A 2 19.35 -2.93 9.96
C THR A 2 18.85 -3.20 8.54
N VAL A 3 17.53 -3.29 8.35
CA VAL A 3 16.92 -3.46 7.01
C VAL A 3 17.35 -2.34 6.05
N ARG A 4 17.51 -1.11 6.57
CA ARG A 4 17.95 0.04 5.78
C ARG A 4 19.40 -0.10 5.31
N GLU A 5 20.28 -0.60 6.17
CA GLU A 5 21.69 -0.81 5.85
C GLU A 5 21.85 -1.92 4.81
N ALA A 6 21.13 -3.02 4.96
CA ALA A 6 21.11 -4.12 3.98
C ALA A 6 20.62 -3.64 2.61
N PHE A 7 19.50 -2.89 2.58
CA PHE A 7 18.95 -2.34 1.35
C PHE A 7 19.94 -1.43 0.62
N ALA A 8 20.64 -0.54 1.34
CA ALA A 8 21.62 0.37 0.74
C ALA A 8 22.81 -0.38 0.12
N GLN A 9 23.23 -1.50 0.71
CA GLN A 9 24.30 -2.35 0.17
C GLN A 9 23.88 -3.07 -1.12
N GLU A 10 22.65 -3.54 -1.20
CA GLU A 10 22.15 -4.35 -2.32
C GLU A 10 21.50 -3.52 -3.43
N GLN A 11 21.18 -2.24 -3.19
CA GLN A 11 20.41 -1.40 -4.12
C GLN A 11 21.01 -1.32 -5.53
N SER A 12 22.34 -1.27 -5.67
CA SER A 12 23.02 -1.21 -6.97
C SER A 12 22.99 -2.54 -7.73
N LEU A 13 22.69 -3.64 -7.04
CA LEU A 13 22.57 -4.99 -7.62
C LEU A 13 21.13 -5.30 -8.06
N LEU A 14 20.16 -4.47 -7.66
CA LEU A 14 18.77 -4.65 -8.03
C LEU A 14 18.56 -4.33 -9.51
N LEU A 15 17.65 -5.06 -10.14
CA LEU A 15 17.20 -4.76 -11.50
C LEU A 15 16.45 -3.42 -11.51
N ALA A 16 16.63 -2.67 -12.60
CA ALA A 16 15.81 -1.49 -12.86
C ALA A 16 14.33 -1.90 -12.87
N LEU A 17 13.46 -1.07 -12.30
CA LEU A 17 12.03 -1.26 -12.44
C LEU A 17 11.68 -1.22 -13.93
N PRO A 18 10.77 -2.09 -14.40
CA PRO A 18 10.35 -2.06 -15.79
C PRO A 18 9.65 -0.73 -16.09
N ASP A 19 9.76 -0.27 -17.34
CA ASP A 19 9.10 0.94 -17.82
C ASP A 19 7.57 0.85 -17.73
N ASN A 20 7.02 -0.38 -17.69
CA ASN A 20 5.62 -0.62 -17.39
C ASN A 20 5.41 -0.81 -15.88
N PRO A 21 4.79 0.15 -15.17
CA PRO A 21 4.41 -0.11 -13.79
C PRO A 21 3.47 -1.32 -13.75
N PHE A 22 3.53 -2.09 -12.65
CA PHE A 22 2.62 -3.20 -12.43
C PHE A 22 1.18 -2.69 -12.64
N PRO A 23 0.36 -3.36 -13.48
CA PRO A 23 -0.99 -2.91 -13.72
C PRO A 23 -1.75 -2.98 -12.40
N VAL A 24 -2.08 -1.81 -11.84
CA VAL A 24 -3.08 -1.73 -10.77
C VAL A 24 -4.43 -1.85 -11.45
N GLU A 25 -5.08 -3.00 -11.31
CA GLU A 25 -6.33 -3.27 -12.03
C GLU A 25 -7.44 -2.32 -11.58
N GLU A 26 -7.50 -2.00 -10.29
CA GLU A 26 -8.55 -1.17 -9.73
C GLU A 26 -8.06 -0.34 -8.54
N HIS A 27 -8.19 0.98 -8.63
CA HIS A 27 -7.94 1.90 -7.53
C HIS A 27 -9.20 2.74 -7.29
N VAL A 28 -9.91 2.46 -6.19
CA VAL A 28 -11.14 3.15 -5.83
C VAL A 28 -10.90 3.98 -4.57
N ALA A 29 -11.09 5.29 -4.70
CA ALA A 29 -11.06 6.18 -3.55
C ALA A 29 -12.28 5.90 -2.64
N VAL A 30 -12.05 5.56 -1.37
CA VAL A 30 -13.12 5.24 -0.43
C VAL A 30 -13.03 6.10 0.83
N LYS A 31 -14.19 6.47 1.39
CA LYS A 31 -14.24 7.24 2.63
C LYS A 31 -14.40 6.31 3.83
N VAL A 32 -13.42 6.33 4.73
CA VAL A 32 -13.49 5.56 5.97
C VAL A 32 -14.30 6.32 7.01
N GLY A 33 -15.38 5.71 7.49
CA GLY A 33 -16.25 6.26 8.52
C GLY A 33 -15.66 6.19 9.93
N LYS A 34 -16.49 6.32 10.96
CA LYS A 34 -16.08 6.08 12.36
C LYS A 34 -15.73 4.61 12.59
N THR A 35 -16.47 3.71 11.94
CA THR A 35 -16.20 2.28 11.97
C THR A 35 -15.07 1.96 10.98
N PRO A 36 -13.96 1.34 11.41
CA PRO A 36 -12.73 1.26 10.63
C PRO A 36 -12.72 0.08 9.65
N TYR A 37 -13.75 -0.03 8.80
CA TYR A 37 -13.81 -1.07 7.76
C TYR A 37 -14.11 -0.45 6.40
N VAL A 38 -13.47 -1.01 5.35
CA VAL A 38 -13.78 -0.73 3.95
C VAL A 38 -13.95 -2.04 3.21
N ARG A 39 -14.90 -2.08 2.27
CA ARG A 39 -15.14 -3.26 1.44
C ARG A 39 -14.50 -3.06 0.07
N PHE A 40 -13.68 -4.02 -0.34
CA PHE A 40 -13.05 -4.05 -1.66
C PHE A 40 -12.91 -5.51 -2.10
N ASP A 41 -13.14 -5.82 -3.38
CA ASP A 41 -13.09 -7.18 -3.90
C ASP A 41 -13.85 -8.20 -3.02
N LEU A 42 -15.04 -7.82 -2.57
CA LEU A 42 -15.93 -8.59 -1.66
C LEU A 42 -15.36 -8.90 -0.26
N ASN A 43 -14.18 -8.38 0.09
CA ASN A 43 -13.54 -8.53 1.39
C ASN A 43 -13.68 -7.26 2.23
N ASP A 44 -13.86 -7.44 3.55
CA ASP A 44 -13.84 -6.34 4.51
C ASP A 44 -12.43 -6.19 5.09
N TYR A 45 -11.80 -5.05 4.83
CA TYR A 45 -10.46 -4.72 5.30
C TYR A 45 -10.52 -3.82 6.53
N THR A 46 -9.70 -4.14 7.52
CA THR A 46 -9.55 -3.29 8.71
C THR A 46 -8.63 -2.13 8.42
N VAL A 47 -9.08 -0.91 8.72
CA VAL A 47 -8.27 0.31 8.63
C VAL A 47 -7.73 0.64 10.02
N PRO A 48 -6.44 0.97 10.20
CA PRO A 48 -5.95 1.43 11.50
C PRO A 48 -6.77 2.63 12.00
N HIS A 49 -7.13 2.64 13.29
CA HIS A 49 -8.00 3.68 13.86
C HIS A 49 -7.45 5.11 13.70
N THR A 50 -6.16 5.27 13.45
CA THR A 50 -5.49 6.55 13.16
C THR A 50 -5.76 7.08 11.75
N HIS A 51 -6.29 6.24 10.85
CA HIS A 51 -6.53 6.54 9.43
C HIS A 51 -8.03 6.63 9.08
N VAL A 52 -8.91 6.65 10.09
CA VAL A 52 -10.36 6.87 9.89
C VAL A 52 -10.68 8.32 9.57
N ARG A 53 -11.89 8.58 9.03
CA ARG A 53 -12.37 9.93 8.63
C ARG A 53 -11.50 10.59 7.54
N ARG A 54 -10.85 9.77 6.72
CA ARG A 54 -10.05 10.18 5.57
C ARG A 54 -10.54 9.46 4.32
N THR A 55 -10.24 10.03 3.16
CA THR A 55 -10.29 9.30 1.90
C THR A 55 -8.99 8.51 1.78
N LEU A 56 -9.11 7.22 1.51
CA LEU A 56 -8.00 6.35 1.14
C LEU A 56 -7.99 6.17 -0.37
#